data_AF-A0A441V0F6-F1
#
_entry.id   AF-A0A441V0F6-F1
#
_cell.length_a   1.000
_cell.length_b   1.000
_cell.length_c   1.000
_cell.angle_alpha   90.00
_cell.angle_beta   90.00
_cell.angle_gamma   90.00
#
_symmetry.space_group_name_H-M   'P 1'
#
loop_
_entity.id
_entity.type
_entity.pdbx_description
1 polymer ?
#
loop_
_entity_poly.entity_id
_entity_poly.type
_entity_poly.pdbx_seq_one_letter_code
_entity_poly.pdbx_strand_id
1 'polypeptide(L)' 'MSEVASDRHWRETVERLRGGEPLRVLIGEKLYSASEIVLAPAFAASLRTDLIADIEAQIAGLTSEPEPPS' A
#
# COMPACT_ATOMS: atom_id res chain seq x y z
N MET A 1 -14.31 -17.00 -5.56
CA MET A 1 -13.64 -17.16 -4.24
C MET A 1 -12.38 -16.30 -4.06
N SER A 2 -11.88 -15.61 -5.10
CA SER A 2 -10.58 -14.90 -5.04
C SER A 2 -10.66 -13.42 -4.60
N GLU A 3 -11.76 -12.69 -4.87
CA GLU A 3 -11.85 -11.25 -4.58
C GLU A 3 -11.98 -10.92 -3.08
N VAL A 4 -12.81 -11.68 -2.35
CA VAL A 4 -13.06 -11.42 -0.91
C VAL A 4 -11.79 -11.59 -0.06
N ALA A 5 -10.86 -12.45 -0.52
CA ALA A 5 -9.57 -12.65 0.14
C ALA A 5 -8.62 -11.46 -0.06
N SER A 6 -8.64 -10.82 -1.24
CA SER A 6 -7.86 -9.60 -1.52
C SER A 6 -8.38 -8.42 -0.71
N ASP A 7 -9.69 -8.17 -0.69
CA ASP A 7 -10.26 -7.04 0.06
C ASP A 7 -9.92 -7.06 1.56
N ARG A 8 -9.91 -8.25 2.16
CA ARG A 8 -9.56 -8.42 3.56
C ARG A 8 -8.08 -8.14 3.81
N HIS A 9 -7.19 -8.72 3.01
CA HIS A 9 -5.75 -8.54 3.18
C HIS A 9 -5.34 -7.06 2.97
N TRP A 10 -6.10 -6.31 2.17
CA TRP A 10 -5.79 -4.92 1.85
C TRP A 10 -6.19 -4.02 3.02
N ARG A 11 -7.38 -4.23 3.60
CA ARG A 11 -7.78 -3.56 4.85
C ARG A 11 -6.79 -3.83 5.97
N GLU A 12 -6.35 -5.08 6.13
CA GLU A 12 -5.33 -5.43 7.13
C GLU A 12 -4.00 -4.69 6.87
N THR A 13 -3.61 -4.51 5.61
CA THR A 13 -2.40 -3.76 5.23
C THR A 13 -2.53 -2.26 5.54
N VAL A 14 -3.65 -1.64 5.19
CA VAL A 14 -3.90 -0.21 5.48
C VAL A 14 -3.92 0.06 6.98
N GLU A 15 -4.56 -0.79 7.77
CA GLU A 15 -4.61 -0.65 9.23
C GLU A 15 -3.22 -0.79 9.85
N ARG A 16 -2.39 -1.73 9.37
CA ARG A 16 -1.00 -1.85 9.84
C ARG A 16 -0.17 -0.62 9.48
N LEU A 17 -0.30 -0.11 8.26
CA LEU A 17 0.36 1.13 7.84
C LEU A 17 -0.05 2.28 8.76
N ARG A 18 -1.35 2.52 8.96
CA ARG A 18 -1.89 3.55 9.88
C ARG A 18 -1.41 3.36 11.32
N GLY A 19 -1.28 2.11 11.77
CA GLY A 19 -0.75 1.72 13.08
C GLY A 19 0.73 2.02 13.29
N GLY A 20 1.42 2.57 12.28
CA GLY A 20 2.81 2.97 12.39
C GLY A 20 3.78 1.83 12.13
N GLU A 21 3.38 0.79 11.39
CA GLU A 21 4.29 -0.29 11.01
C GLU A 21 5.57 0.29 10.37
N PRO A 22 6.76 -0.25 10.72
CA PRO A 22 8.02 0.21 10.16
C PRO A 22 8.07 0.03 8.64
N LEU A 23 8.33 1.12 7.92
CA LEU A 23 8.62 1.07 6.49
C LEU A 23 10.10 0.77 6.27
N ARG A 24 10.38 -0.27 5.47
CA ARG A 24 11.73 -0.65 5.07
C ARG A 24 11.88 -0.38 3.58
N VAL A 25 12.86 0.44 3.22
CA VAL A 25 13.19 0.72 1.82
C VAL A 25 14.50 0.02 1.48
N LEU A 26 14.43 -0.91 0.54
CA LEU A 26 15.57 -1.68 0.05
C LEU A 26 15.95 -1.17 -1.33
N ILE A 27 17.22 -0.76 -1.53
CA ILE A 27 17.74 -0.32 -2.82
C ILE A 27 18.83 -1.29 -3.30
N GLY A 28 18.61 -1.89 -4.46
CA GLY A 28 19.58 -2.75 -5.13
C GLY A 28 18.96 -3.53 -6.28
N GLU A 29 19.81 -4.08 -7.15
CA GLU A 29 19.35 -4.87 -8.31
C GLU A 29 18.78 -6.24 -7.90
N LYS A 30 19.22 -6.77 -6.75
CA LYS A 30 18.80 -8.06 -6.23
C LYS A 30 18.50 -7.93 -4.74
N LEU A 31 17.41 -8.55 -4.30
CA LEU A 31 16.95 -8.52 -2.90
C LEU A 31 18.04 -8.91 -1.89
N TYR A 32 18.79 -9.96 -2.19
CA TYR A 32 19.86 -10.46 -1.31
C TYR A 32 21.09 -9.55 -1.24
N SER A 33 21.21 -8.58 -2.15
CA SER A 33 22.29 -7.59 -2.19
C SER A 33 21.78 -6.16 -2.05
N ALA A 34 20.52 -5.98 -1.64
CA ALA A 34 19.95 -4.66 -1.48
C ALA A 34 20.44 -4.02 -0.18
N SER A 35 20.68 -2.71 -0.24
CA SER A 35 20.97 -1.89 0.94
C SER A 35 19.68 -1.40 1.54
N GLU A 36 19.53 -1.53 2.86
CA GLU A 36 18.40 -0.96 3.58
C GLU A 36 18.68 0.51 3.92
N ILE A 37 17.69 1.36 3.65
CA ILE A 37 17.74 2.79 3.96
C ILE A 37 16.91 3.06 5.21
N VAL A 38 17.55 3.73 6.16
CA VAL A 38 16.86 4.31 7.32
C VAL A 38 16.19 5.61 6.88
N LEU A 39 14.86 5.61 6.89
CA LEU A 39 14.09 6.79 6.54
C LEU A 39 14.07 7.80 7.70
N ALA A 40 14.17 9.10 7.36
CA ALA A 40 13.86 10.15 8.32
C ALA A 40 12.39 10.03 8.78
N PRO A 41 12.06 10.21 10.08
CA PRO A 41 10.71 9.98 10.59
C PRO A 41 9.61 10.75 9.85
N ALA A 42 9.86 12.02 9.53
CA ALA A 42 8.91 12.85 8.78
C ALA A 42 8.66 12.34 7.36
N PHE A 43 9.71 11.86 6.70
CA PHE A 43 9.60 11.28 5.36
C PHE A 43 8.86 9.94 5.38
N ALA A 44 9.14 9.08 6.37
CA ALA A 44 8.41 7.83 6.56
C ALA A 44 6.91 8.06 6.83
N ALA A 45 6.56 9.12 7.56
CA ALA A 45 5.16 9.50 7.77
C ALA A 45 4.48 9.95 6.47
N SER A 46 5.13 10.81 5.67
CA SER A 46 4.62 11.22 4.36
C SER A 46 4.42 10.03 3.42
N LEU A 47 5.45 9.18 3.30
CA LEU A 47 5.43 8.00 2.43
C LEU A 47 4.29 7.04 2.80
N ARG A 48 3.99 6.88 4.10
CA ARG A 48 2.87 6.08 4.57
C ARG A 48 1.53 6.65 4.10
N THR A 49 1.34 7.96 4.19
CA THR A 49 0.12 8.62 3.73
C THR A 49 -0.07 8.43 2.23
N ASP A 50 0.99 8.62 1.44
CA ASP A 50 0.95 8.46 0.00
C ASP A 50 0.62 7.01 -0.40
N LEU A 51 1.25 6.02 0.25
CA LEU A 51 0.97 4.60 0.04
C LEU A 51 -0.49 4.23 0.32
N ILE A 52 -1.07 4.76 1.41
CA ILE A 52 -2.48 4.53 1.74
C ILE A 52 -3.39 5.13 0.67
N ALA A 53 -3.10 6.36 0.23
CA ALA A 53 -3.89 7.04 -0.79
C ALA A 53 -3.87 6.28 -2.13
N ASP A 54 -2.71 5.77 -2.55
CA ASP A 54 -2.58 4.96 -3.76
C ASP A 54 -3.36 3.64 -3.67
N ILE A 55 -3.33 2.98 -2.50
CA ILE A 55 -4.13 1.77 -2.25
C ILE A 55 -5.62 2.07 -2.35
N GLU A 56 -6.08 3.15 -1.71
CA GLU A 56 -7.48 3.58 -1.74
C GLU A 56 -7.94 3.90 -3.17
N ALA A 57 -7.08 4.57 -3.96
CA ALA A 57 -7.35 4.87 -5.37
C ALA A 57 -7.46 3.60 -6.23
N GLN A 58 -6.58 2.61 -6.03
CA GLN A 58 -6.66 1.33 -6.73
C GLN A 58 -7.96 0.58 -6.41
N ILE A 59 -8.40 0.57 -5.13
CA ILE A 59 -9.67 -0.04 -4.73
C ILE A 59 -10.85 0.68 -5.38
N ALA A 60 -10.86 2.02 -5.38
CA ALA A 60 -11.91 2.80 -6.03
C ALA A 60 -12.01 2.49 -7.54
N GLY A 61 -10.87 2.31 -8.21
CA GLY A 61 -10.81 1.91 -9.62
C GLY A 61 -11.34 0.50 -9.89
N LEU A 62 -11.23 -0.44 -8.93
CA LEU A 62 -11.76 -1.80 -9.05
C LEU A 62 -13.25 -1.91 -8.71
N THR A 63 -13.78 -0.99 -7.89
CA THR A 63 -15.18 -1.00 -7.40
C THR A 63 -16.13 -0.14 -8.24
N SER A 64 -15.60 0.64 -9.19
CA SER A 64 -16.39 1.41 -10.14
C SER A 64 -16.88 0.50 -11.27
N GLU A 65 -17.99 -0.22 -11.06
CA GLU A 65 -18.71 -0.86 -12.18
C GLU A 65 -19.13 0.23 -13.20
N PRO A 66 -19.03 -0.04 -14.52
CA PRO A 66 -19.61 0.86 -15.51
C PRO A 66 -21.13 0.90 -15.32
N GLU A 67 -21.67 2.09 -15.08
CA GLU A 67 -23.12 2.31 -15.08
C GLU A 67 -23.71 1.75 -16.39
N PRO A 68 -24.70 0.84 -16.34
CA PRO A 68 -25.27 0.28 -17.55
C PRO A 68 -25.91 1.43 -18.36
N PRO A 69 -25.71 1.46 -19.70
CA PRO A 69 -26.31 2.50 -20.52
C PRO A 69 -27.84 2.44 -20.35
N SER A 70 -28.42 3.57 -19.95
CA SER A 70 -29.87 3.79 -19.80
C SER A 70 -30.60 3.71 -21.13
#